data_AF-A0A1V2Q5Y5-F1
#
_entry.id   AF-A0A1V2Q5Y5-F1
#
_cell.length_a   1.000
_cell.length_b   1.000
_cell.length_c   1.000
_cell.angle_alpha   90.00
_cell.angle_beta   90.00
_cell.angle_gamma   90.00
#
_symmetry.space_group_name_H-M   'P 1'
#
loop_
_entity.id
_entity.type
_entity.pdbx_description
1 polymer ?
#
loop_
_entity_poly.entity_id
_entity_poly.type
_entity_poly.pdbx_seq_one_letter_code
_entity_poly.pdbx_strand_id
1 'polypeptide(L)'
;MTEQLKDWRGTPIKEWQTVIYGAPVGRSVAMVEGTVVGFTPSGRVWIEVKHRAYGGWGAERKPRVHVGPDRLTVVTELPPTSLPTEAEAAAAEKARLRDSYLERLAELKAGAAPRGAWETTEYVSHQIARYS
;
A
#
# COMPACT_ATOMS: atom_id res chain seq x y z
N MET A 1 14.08 -31.66 17.88
CA MET A 1 13.93 -30.77 16.71
C MET A 1 12.55 -30.17 16.78
N THR A 2 12.41 -28.86 16.94
CA THR A 2 11.11 -28.20 16.85
C THR A 2 10.72 -28.21 15.38
N GLU A 3 9.66 -28.93 15.01
CA GLU A 3 9.15 -28.87 13.64
C GLU A 3 8.83 -27.41 13.29
N GLN A 4 9.28 -26.98 12.11
CA GLN A 4 9.02 -25.63 11.63
C GLN A 4 7.52 -25.48 11.39
N LEU A 5 6.89 -24.55 12.11
CA LEU A 5 5.47 -24.27 11.93
C LEU A 5 5.19 -23.76 10.51
N LYS A 6 4.04 -24.17 9.98
CA LYS A 6 3.59 -23.81 8.64
C LYS A 6 2.21 -23.17 8.70
N ASP A 7 1.94 -22.23 7.82
CA ASP A 7 0.60 -21.71 7.63
C ASP A 7 -0.32 -22.77 7.02
N TRP A 8 -1.62 -22.48 6.90
CA TRP A 8 -2.58 -23.43 6.34
C TRP A 8 -2.30 -23.83 4.88
N ARG A 9 -1.46 -23.08 4.16
CA ARG A 9 -1.00 -23.38 2.79
C ARG A 9 0.30 -24.19 2.77
N GLY A 10 0.84 -24.54 3.93
CA GLY A 10 2.13 -25.23 4.05
C GLY A 10 3.35 -24.30 3.98
N THR A 11 3.15 -22.98 4.01
CA THR A 11 4.23 -22.00 3.95
C THR A 11 4.96 -21.94 5.29
N PRO A 12 6.30 -22.13 5.33
CA PRO A 12 7.04 -22.03 6.57
C PRO A 12 6.93 -20.64 7.21
N ILE A 13 6.59 -20.60 8.50
CA ILE A 13 6.46 -19.37 9.28
C ILE A 13 7.81 -19.05 9.92
N LYS A 14 8.28 -17.81 9.77
CA LYS A 14 9.53 -17.29 10.32
C LYS A 14 9.29 -15.99 11.06
N GLU A 15 10.16 -15.68 12.01
CA GLU A 15 10.17 -14.36 12.66
C GLU A 15 10.37 -13.24 11.62
N TRP A 16 9.83 -12.06 11.95
CA TRP A 16 9.86 -10.84 11.14
C TRP A 16 9.07 -10.88 9.84
N GLN A 17 8.37 -11.98 9.54
CA GLN A 17 7.45 -12.03 8.41
C GLN A 17 6.16 -11.28 8.69
N THR A 18 5.62 -10.66 7.64
CA THR A 18 4.26 -10.11 7.63
C THR A 18 3.26 -11.24 7.48
N VAL A 19 2.22 -11.21 8.29
CA VAL A 19 1.12 -12.17 8.26
C VAL A 19 -0.23 -11.47 8.31
N ILE A 20 -1.23 -12.15 7.78
CA ILE A 20 -2.63 -11.75 7.88
C ILE A 20 -3.41 -12.85 8.60
N TYR A 21 -4.28 -12.48 9.53
CA TYR A 21 -5.21 -13.41 10.18
C TYR A 21 -6.58 -12.77 10.42
N GLY A 22 -7.62 -13.60 10.53
CA GLY A 22 -8.97 -13.17 10.90
C GLY A 22 -9.15 -13.13 12.41
N ALA A 23 -9.48 -11.96 12.97
CA ALA A 23 -9.85 -11.81 14.37
C ALA A 23 -11.37 -11.79 14.53
N PRO A 24 -11.96 -12.59 15.44
CA PRO A 24 -13.38 -12.55 15.69
C PRO A 24 -13.79 -11.22 16.34
N VAL A 25 -14.85 -10.60 15.82
CA VAL A 25 -15.46 -9.37 16.31
C VAL A 25 -16.98 -9.59 16.36
N GLY A 26 -17.46 -10.14 17.48
CA GLY A 26 -18.87 -10.53 17.63
C GLY A 26 -19.27 -11.60 16.60
N ARG A 27 -20.21 -11.26 15.71
CA ARG A 27 -20.66 -12.13 14.61
C ARG A 27 -19.88 -11.93 13.30
N SER A 28 -18.85 -11.08 13.30
CA SER A 28 -18.06 -10.72 12.11
C SER A 28 -16.58 -11.06 12.31
N VAL A 29 -15.80 -11.01 11.23
CA VAL A 29 -14.35 -11.26 11.26
C VAL A 29 -13.61 -10.03 10.74
N ALA A 30 -12.79 -9.40 11.59
CA ALA A 30 -11.91 -8.32 11.18
C ALA A 30 -10.58 -8.89 10.66
N MET A 31 -10.14 -8.39 9.51
CA MET A 31 -8.81 -8.69 9.00
C MET A 31 -7.75 -7.94 9.82
N VAL A 32 -6.72 -8.66 10.22
CA VAL A 32 -5.60 -8.14 11.00
C VAL A 32 -4.30 -8.42 10.28
N GLU A 33 -3.50 -7.37 10.11
CA GLU A 33 -2.12 -7.44 9.67
C GLU A 33 -1.21 -7.39 10.89
N GLY A 34 -0.18 -8.22 10.90
CA GLY A 34 0.83 -8.21 11.94
C GLY A 34 2.16 -8.78 11.51
N THR A 35 3.10 -8.73 12.43
CA THR A 35 4.47 -9.24 12.24
C THR A 35 4.71 -10.39 13.20
N VAL A 36 5.31 -11.48 12.72
CA VAL A 36 5.74 -12.60 13.59
C VAL A 36 6.90 -12.13 14.46
N VAL A 37 6.77 -12.27 15.77
CA VAL A 37 7.78 -11.85 16.76
C VAL A 37 8.22 -12.99 17.67
N GLY A 38 7.88 -14.23 17.31
CA GLY A 38 8.32 -15.44 18.00
C GLY A 38 7.28 -16.55 18.03
N PHE A 39 7.56 -17.58 18.82
CA PHE A 39 6.76 -18.79 18.91
C PHE A 39 6.53 -19.19 20.37
N THR A 40 5.37 -19.74 20.69
CA THR A 40 5.09 -20.30 22.01
C THR A 40 5.57 -21.76 22.08
N PRO A 41 5.91 -22.28 23.27
CA PRO A 41 6.18 -23.71 23.45
C PRO A 41 5.02 -24.63 23.06
N SER A 42 3.79 -24.10 23.07
CA SER A 42 2.56 -24.80 22.67
C SER A 42 2.30 -24.82 21.16
N GLY A 43 3.25 -24.36 20.33
CA GLY A 43 3.10 -24.38 18.87
C GLY A 43 2.22 -23.27 18.32
N ARG A 44 2.09 -22.13 19.02
CA ARG A 44 1.40 -20.93 18.53
C ARG A 44 2.41 -19.88 18.09
N VAL A 45 1.95 -18.95 17.27
CA VAL A 45 2.79 -17.88 16.71
C VAL A 45 2.48 -16.57 17.42
N TRP A 46 3.50 -15.92 17.98
CA TRP A 46 3.38 -14.58 18.53
C TRP A 46 3.35 -13.54 17.42
N ILE A 47 2.28 -12.75 17.38
CA ILE A 47 2.06 -11.70 16.39
C ILE A 47 2.00 -10.35 17.09
N GLU A 48 2.83 -9.42 16.65
CA GLU A 48 2.66 -8.00 16.92
C GLU A 48 1.66 -7.42 15.91
N VAL A 49 0.58 -6.83 16.40
CA VAL A 49 -0.51 -6.30 15.56
C VAL A 49 -0.09 -4.93 15.01
N LYS A 50 -0.07 -4.79 13.67
CA LYS A 50 0.24 -3.53 12.98
C LYS A 50 -1.03 -2.78 12.62
N HIS A 51 -1.97 -3.46 11.96
CA HIS A 51 -3.21 -2.87 11.51
C HIS A 51 -4.38 -3.83 11.69
N ARG A 52 -5.56 -3.29 12.01
CA ARG A 52 -6.82 -4.04 12.11
C ARG A 52 -7.90 -3.25 11.39
N ALA A 53 -8.57 -3.89 10.44
CA ALA A 53 -9.55 -3.24 9.57
C ALA A 53 -10.72 -2.59 10.34
N TYR A 54 -11.23 -3.23 11.39
CA TYR A 54 -12.29 -2.68 12.25
C TYR A 54 -12.42 -3.45 13.58
N GLY A 55 -13.33 -3.02 14.46
CA GLY A 55 -13.64 -3.73 15.71
C GLY A 55 -12.70 -3.41 16.87
N GLY A 56 -12.25 -2.16 16.96
CA GLY A 56 -11.29 -1.67 17.97
C GLY A 56 -11.79 -0.52 18.86
N TRP A 57 -13.10 -0.38 19.07
CA TRP A 57 -13.67 0.82 19.72
C TRP A 57 -13.89 0.72 21.25
N GLY A 58 -13.30 -0.24 21.97
CA GLY A 58 -13.59 -0.31 23.42
C GLY A 58 -12.75 -1.21 24.32
N ALA A 59 -11.80 -1.99 23.79
CA ALA A 59 -10.86 -2.72 24.62
C ALA A 59 -9.46 -2.41 24.10
N GLU A 60 -8.54 -2.07 25.00
CA GLU A 60 -7.12 -1.86 24.73
C GLU A 60 -6.66 -2.73 23.56
N ARG A 61 -6.18 -2.07 22.49
CA ARG A 61 -5.55 -2.77 21.36
C ARG A 61 -4.45 -3.64 21.95
N LYS A 62 -4.69 -4.95 22.09
CA LYS A 62 -3.65 -5.88 22.52
C LYS A 62 -2.53 -5.80 21.48
N PRO A 63 -1.37 -5.20 21.80
CA PRO A 63 -0.34 -4.95 20.82
C PRO A 63 0.28 -6.26 20.34
N ARG A 64 0.17 -7.32 21.16
CA ARG A 64 0.66 -8.65 20.88
C ARG A 64 -0.40 -9.69 21.19
N VAL A 65 -0.53 -10.67 20.31
CA VAL A 65 -1.43 -11.82 20.46
C VAL A 65 -0.71 -13.09 20.01
N HIS A 66 -1.18 -14.26 20.45
CA HIS A 66 -0.76 -15.51 19.86
C HIS A 66 -1.86 -16.11 18.99
N VAL A 67 -1.52 -16.58 17.81
CA VAL A 67 -2.46 -17.15 16.83
C VAL A 67 -2.04 -18.58 16.51
N GLY A 68 -3.02 -19.46 16.25
CA GLY A 68 -2.71 -20.79 15.72
C GLY A 68 -2.10 -20.66 14.32
N PRO A 69 -1.10 -21.48 13.96
CA PRO A 69 -0.45 -21.38 12.65
C PRO A 69 -1.44 -21.69 11.50
N ASP A 70 -2.46 -22.49 11.76
CA ASP A 70 -3.59 -22.80 10.86
C ASP A 70 -4.51 -21.60 10.57
N ARG A 71 -4.44 -20.53 11.37
CA ARG A 71 -5.32 -19.35 11.26
C ARG A 71 -4.66 -18.11 10.69
N LEU A 72 -3.39 -18.20 10.34
CA LEU A 72 -2.63 -17.10 9.74
C LEU A 72 -2.22 -17.44 8.32
N THR A 73 -1.90 -16.40 7.55
CA THR A 73 -1.46 -16.48 6.16
C THR A 73 -0.19 -15.67 6.07
N VAL A 74 0.93 -16.31 5.70
CA VAL A 74 2.20 -15.59 5.47
C VAL A 74 2.10 -14.77 4.18
N VAL A 75 2.42 -13.49 4.26
CA VAL A 75 2.51 -12.62 3.08
C VAL A 75 3.91 -12.76 2.52
N THR A 76 4.08 -13.59 1.49
CA THR A 76 5.36 -13.83 0.82
C THR A 76 5.64 -12.78 -0.25
N GLU A 77 4.63 -12.49 -1.05
CA GLU A 77 4.65 -11.52 -2.13
C GLU A 77 3.23 -10.98 -2.31
N LEU A 78 3.11 -9.72 -2.69
CA LEU A 78 1.84 -9.19 -3.18
C LEU A 78 1.61 -9.78 -4.57
N PRO A 79 0.36 -10.15 -4.91
CA PRO A 79 0.07 -10.59 -6.27
C PRO A 79 0.47 -9.49 -7.26
N PRO A 80 0.95 -9.84 -8.47
CA PRO A 80 1.18 -8.87 -9.51
C PRO A 80 -0.12 -8.11 -9.75
N THR A 81 -0.07 -6.80 -9.54
CA THR A 81 -1.21 -5.91 -9.74
C THR A 81 -1.04 -5.21 -11.07
N SER A 82 -2.14 -5.11 -11.84
CA SER A 82 -2.19 -4.28 -13.04
C SER A 82 -2.49 -2.82 -12.72
N LEU A 83 -2.69 -2.48 -11.44
CA LEU A 83 -2.84 -1.10 -11.02
C LEU A 83 -1.49 -0.41 -11.14
N PRO A 84 -1.42 0.78 -11.75
CA PRO A 84 -0.20 1.55 -11.79
C PRO A 84 0.24 1.81 -10.35
N THR A 85 1.53 1.63 -10.10
CA THR A 85 2.16 2.13 -8.89
C THR A 85 1.92 3.64 -8.77
N GLU A 86 1.98 4.19 -7.56
CA GLU A 86 1.89 5.64 -7.37
C GLU A 86 2.93 6.39 -8.22
N ALA A 87 4.11 5.79 -8.40
CA ALA A 87 5.16 6.32 -9.27
C ALA A 87 4.77 6.33 -10.76
N GLU A 88 4.15 5.25 -11.25
CA GLU A 88 3.67 5.16 -12.63
C GLU A 88 2.48 6.12 -12.88
N ALA A 89 1.56 6.22 -11.92
CA ALA A 89 0.45 7.17 -11.99
C ALA A 89 0.96 8.62 -12.00
N ALA A 90 1.96 8.94 -11.16
CA ALA A 90 2.59 10.25 -11.13
C ALA A 90 3.36 10.56 -12.42
N ALA A 91 4.05 9.57 -13.01
CA ALA A 91 4.74 9.72 -14.29
C ALA A 91 3.77 9.94 -15.45
N ALA A 92 2.66 9.20 -15.48
CA ALA A 92 1.60 9.37 -16.47
C ALA A 92 0.95 10.76 -16.37
N GLU A 93 0.67 11.24 -15.16
CA GLU A 93 0.12 12.58 -14.95
C GLU A 93 1.13 13.68 -15.31
N LYS A 94 2.42 13.50 -14.99
CA LYS A 94 3.50 14.40 -15.39
C LYS A 94 3.58 14.51 -16.93
N ALA A 95 3.51 13.39 -17.65
CA ALA A 95 3.49 13.37 -19.11
C ALA A 95 2.25 14.08 -19.67
N ARG A 96 1.05 13.77 -19.14
CA ARG A 96 -0.21 14.40 -19.55
C ARG A 96 -0.18 15.93 -19.39
N LEU A 97 0.36 16.41 -18.26
CA LEU A 97 0.51 17.85 -18.01
C LEU A 97 1.51 18.49 -18.97
N ARG A 98 2.67 17.86 -19.19
CA ARG A 98 3.67 18.33 -20.16
C ARG A 98 3.06 18.48 -21.56
N ASP A 99 2.34 17.47 -22.04
CA ASP A 99 1.73 17.47 -23.37
C ASP A 99 0.66 18.57 -23.50
N SER A 100 -0.17 18.75 -22.46
CA SER A 100 -1.14 19.84 -22.43
C SER A 100 -0.48 21.23 -22.48
N TYR A 101 0.67 21.43 -21.83
CA TYR A 101 1.40 22.70 -21.93
C TYR A 101 2.09 22.87 -23.29
N LEU A 102 2.55 21.79 -23.93
CA LEU A 102 3.10 21.84 -25.29
C LEU A 102 2.03 22.29 -26.30
N GLU A 103 0.83 21.71 -26.23
CA GLU A 103 -0.33 22.15 -27.01
C GLU A 103 -0.64 23.63 -26.75
N ARG A 104 -0.72 24.03 -25.48
CA ARG A 104 -1.02 25.41 -25.11
C ARG A 104 0.04 26.40 -25.60
N LEU A 105 1.31 26.03 -25.55
CA LEU A 105 2.40 26.86 -26.08
C LEU A 105 2.27 27.04 -27.60
N ALA A 106 1.85 26.00 -28.32
CA ALA A 106 1.60 26.09 -29.75
C ALA A 106 0.43 27.04 -30.07
N GLU A 107 -0.67 26.95 -29.31
CA GLU A 107 -1.82 27.86 -29.44
C GLU A 107 -1.43 29.32 -29.19
N LEU A 108 -0.68 29.61 -28.12
CA LEU A 108 -0.22 30.96 -27.81
C LEU A 108 0.71 31.51 -28.90
N LYS A 109 1.60 30.68 -29.45
CA LYS A 109 2.46 31.06 -30.59
C LYS A 109 1.66 31.30 -31.86
N ALA A 110 0.52 30.63 -32.04
CA ALA A 110 -0.42 30.85 -33.14
C ALA A 110 -1.33 32.08 -32.93
N GLY A 111 -1.18 32.81 -31.80
CA GLY A 111 -1.93 34.04 -31.51
C GLY A 111 -3.21 33.84 -30.69
N ALA A 112 -3.40 32.68 -30.04
CA ALA A 112 -4.52 32.48 -29.12
C ALA A 112 -4.44 33.46 -27.94
N ALA A 113 -5.60 33.93 -27.46
CA ALA A 113 -5.66 34.80 -26.29
C ALA A 113 -5.22 34.05 -25.02
N PRO A 114 -4.47 34.70 -24.12
CA PRO A 114 -4.10 34.12 -22.83
C PRO A 114 -5.32 33.97 -21.92
N ARG A 115 -5.34 32.92 -21.11
CA ARG A 115 -6.40 32.61 -20.13
C ARG A 115 -6.38 33.56 -18.94
N GLY A 116 -5.27 34.26 -18.72
CA GLY A 116 -5.11 35.29 -17.70
C GLY A 116 -3.81 36.06 -17.89
N ALA A 117 -3.66 37.17 -17.18
CA ALA A 117 -2.48 38.04 -17.27
C ALA A 117 -1.15 37.34 -16.92
N TRP A 118 -1.22 36.20 -16.23
CA TRP A 118 -0.08 35.38 -15.83
C TRP A 118 0.36 34.36 -16.90
N GLU A 119 -0.46 34.09 -17.92
CA GLU A 119 -0.19 33.04 -18.92
C GLU A 119 0.63 33.61 -20.08
N THR A 120 1.95 33.67 -19.90
CA THR A 120 2.91 34.04 -20.96
C THR A 120 3.54 32.81 -21.62
N THR A 121 4.08 32.96 -22.82
CA THR A 121 4.82 31.88 -23.50
C THR A 121 6.02 31.39 -22.68
N GLU A 122 6.68 32.30 -21.96
CA GLU A 122 7.78 31.99 -21.04
C GLU A 122 7.29 31.18 -19.83
N TYR A 123 6.17 31.59 -19.21
CA TYR A 123 5.55 30.86 -18.12
C TYR A 123 5.19 29.42 -18.53
N VAL A 124 4.55 29.25 -19.69
CA VAL A 124 4.16 27.92 -20.20
C VAL A 124 5.41 27.07 -20.53
N SER A 125 6.47 27.69 -21.07
CA SER A 125 7.74 27.01 -21.33
C SER A 125 8.41 26.52 -20.04
N HIS A 126 8.34 27.30 -18.96
CA HIS A 126 8.79 26.88 -17.63
C HIS A 126 7.98 25.73 -17.06
N GLN A 127 6.65 25.70 -17.28
CA GLN A 127 5.84 24.54 -16.87
C GLN A 127 6.25 23.27 -17.63
N ILE A 128 6.50 23.36 -18.95
CA ILE A 128 6.98 22.21 -19.74
C ILE A 128 8.30 21.67 -19.17
N ALA A 129 9.25 22.54 -18.82
CA ALA A 129 10.52 22.15 -18.23
C ALA A 129 10.35 21.49 -16.85
N ARG A 130 9.39 21.96 -16.03
CA ARG A 130 9.07 21.36 -14.73
C ARG A 130 8.47 19.95 -14.86
N TYR A 131 7.74 19.69 -15.94
CA TYR A 131 7.08 18.41 -16.20
C TYR A 131 7.82 17.54 -17.25
N SER A 132 9.06 17.91 -17.63
CA SER A 132 10.00 17.06 -18.38
C SER A 132 10.84 16.22 -17.43
#